data_AF-A0A6M3KEF6-F1
#
_entry.id   AF-A0A6M3KEF6-F1
#
_cell.length_a   1.000
_cell.length_b   1.000
_cell.length_c   1.000
_cell.angle_alpha   90.00
_cell.angle_beta   90.00
_cell.angle_gamma   90.00
#
_symmetry.space_group_name_H-M   'P 1'
#
loop_
_entity.id
_entity.type
_entity.pdbx_description
1 polymer ?
#
loop_
_entity_poly.entity_id
_entity_poly.type
_entity_poly.pdbx_seq_one_letter_code
_entity_poly.pdbx_strand_id
1 'polypeptide(L)'
;MMEIKPQTVLDLRKQGIYVYDWSNAIHTFLSCPLSYNYKVELGLVRKDTEPSSSLIFGQCLHVALDVWYSDNKNDALAVRKFIELFKDHEEKPKINKKSGKETTATYTTIYGCSLLTAYFNKYRNDTRAIVKTEIAVAEELEPGIYYGGRIDKLLTEPRFVDYKSTKYPNNLRLNPNPQFLGYKFLINKLTGKNVPGEVDILPVTKSKDPTDDMNRSPFDFTLYQLENWRKSTVYHIKHITKCRQENYWPQTWNCDPYFSECPYVPLCTLTQEASLMPLMQSMYNVQHWDFMSPMD
;
A
#
# COMPACT_ATOMS: atom_id res chain seq x y z
N MET A 1 -23.76 -20.67 4.25
CA MET A 1 -22.48 -19.91 4.24
C MET A 1 -21.71 -20.34 5.47
N MET A 2 -20.54 -20.97 5.29
CA MET A 2 -19.64 -21.21 6.42
C MET A 2 -19.08 -19.86 6.86
N GLU A 3 -19.20 -19.57 8.16
CA GLU A 3 -18.59 -18.41 8.78
C GLU A 3 -17.08 -18.66 8.84
N ILE A 4 -16.37 -18.20 7.80
CA ILE A 4 -14.92 -18.24 7.75
C ILE A 4 -14.45 -17.19 8.77
N LYS A 5 -13.86 -17.64 9.89
CA LYS A 5 -13.15 -16.74 10.82
C LYS A 5 -12.24 -15.82 10.01
N PRO A 6 -12.09 -14.53 10.34
CA PRO A 6 -11.16 -13.66 9.62
C PRO A 6 -9.77 -14.30 9.63
N GLN A 7 -9.33 -14.77 8.47
CA GLN A 7 -8.04 -15.41 8.28
C GLN A 7 -7.05 -14.35 7.80
N THR A 8 -5.89 -14.28 8.45
CA THR A 8 -4.77 -13.46 7.97
C THR A 8 -4.18 -14.06 6.69
N VAL A 9 -3.47 -13.26 5.90
CA VAL A 9 -2.68 -13.78 4.76
C VAL A 9 -1.68 -14.85 5.24
N LEU A 10 -1.13 -14.70 6.45
CA LEU A 10 -0.21 -15.68 7.02
C LEU A 10 -0.90 -17.01 7.36
N ASP A 11 -2.14 -16.97 7.88
CA ASP A 11 -2.90 -18.18 8.18
C ASP A 11 -3.29 -18.93 6.91
N LEU A 12 -3.61 -18.22 5.83
CA LEU A 12 -3.81 -18.82 4.50
C LEU A 12 -2.54 -19.50 3.99
N ARG A 13 -1.38 -18.84 4.12
CA ARG A 13 -0.10 -19.42 3.71
C ARG A 13 0.25 -20.69 4.48
N LYS A 14 -0.02 -20.75 5.79
CA LYS A 14 0.15 -21.97 6.60
C LYS A 14 -0.71 -23.13 6.11
N GLN A 15 -1.83 -22.84 5.45
CA GLN A 15 -2.72 -23.82 4.82
C GLN A 15 -2.31 -24.14 3.36
N GLY A 16 -1.19 -23.60 2.87
CA GLY A 16 -0.75 -23.76 1.49
C GLY A 16 -1.47 -22.84 0.49
N ILE A 17 -2.27 -21.89 0.96
CA ILE A 17 -2.98 -20.91 0.13
C ILE A 17 -2.16 -19.63 0.08
N TYR A 18 -1.55 -19.36 -1.07
CA TYR A 18 -0.74 -18.16 -1.27
C TYR A 18 -1.55 -17.07 -1.96
N VAL A 19 -1.69 -15.93 -1.28
CA VAL A 19 -2.34 -14.73 -1.81
C VAL A 19 -1.30 -13.67 -2.12
N TYR A 20 -1.40 -13.08 -3.30
CA TYR A 20 -0.47 -12.08 -3.82
C TYR A 20 -1.15 -10.74 -4.00
N ASP A 21 -0.45 -9.66 -3.71
CA ASP A 21 -0.84 -8.29 -4.07
C ASP A 21 0.19 -7.65 -5.01
N TRP A 22 -0.21 -6.60 -5.73
CA TRP A 22 0.73 -5.96 -6.65
C TRP A 22 1.79 -5.12 -5.94
N SER A 23 1.35 -4.25 -5.04
CA SER A 23 2.17 -3.21 -4.39
C SER A 23 3.33 -3.74 -3.57
N ASN A 24 3.13 -4.87 -2.90
CA ASN A 24 4.13 -5.45 -2.01
C ASN A 24 4.70 -6.75 -2.58
N ALA A 25 3.88 -7.75 -2.90
CA ALA A 25 4.39 -9.04 -3.35
C ALA A 25 5.01 -8.97 -4.77
N ILE A 26 4.20 -8.71 -5.80
CA ILE A 26 4.66 -8.81 -7.19
C ILE A 26 5.71 -7.74 -7.51
N HIS A 27 5.49 -6.50 -7.08
CA HIS A 27 6.45 -5.41 -7.30
C HIS A 27 7.82 -5.69 -6.65
N THR A 28 7.86 -6.25 -5.43
CA THR A 28 9.14 -6.62 -4.80
C THR A 28 9.84 -7.72 -5.59
N PHE A 29 9.12 -8.73 -6.08
CA PHE A 29 9.70 -9.80 -6.90
C PHE A 29 10.27 -9.28 -8.22
N LEU A 30 9.52 -8.42 -8.92
CA LEU A 30 9.97 -7.79 -10.16
C LEU A 30 11.21 -6.91 -9.96
N SER A 31 11.34 -6.29 -8.79
CA SER A 31 12.52 -5.51 -8.45
C SER A 31 13.72 -6.41 -8.16
N CYS A 32 13.55 -7.43 -7.32
CA CYS A 32 14.57 -8.42 -6.98
C CYS A 32 13.94 -9.68 -6.34
N PRO A 33 14.03 -10.86 -6.97
CA PRO A 33 13.49 -12.10 -6.41
C PRO A 33 14.09 -12.48 -5.05
N LEU A 34 15.39 -12.23 -4.82
CA LEU A 34 16.00 -12.48 -3.51
C LEU A 34 15.46 -11.52 -2.42
N SER A 35 15.21 -10.25 -2.76
CA SER A 35 14.53 -9.29 -1.86
C SER A 35 13.10 -9.74 -1.55
N TYR A 36 12.40 -10.31 -2.52
CA TYR A 36 11.08 -10.91 -2.31
C TYR A 36 11.14 -12.06 -1.29
N ASN A 37 12.11 -12.94 -1.38
CA ASN A 37 12.30 -14.01 -0.39
C ASN A 37 12.46 -13.43 1.02
N TYR A 38 13.39 -12.50 1.20
CA TYR A 38 13.64 -11.89 2.51
C TYR A 38 12.41 -11.14 3.04
N LYS A 39 11.78 -10.30 2.21
CA LYS A 39 10.68 -9.45 2.65
C LYS A 39 9.35 -10.19 2.79
N VAL A 40 8.99 -10.99 1.79
CA VAL A 40 7.63 -11.54 1.65
C VAL A 40 7.54 -12.96 2.19
N GLU A 41 8.49 -13.83 1.85
CA GLU A 41 8.50 -15.22 2.33
C GLU A 41 8.93 -15.29 3.80
N LEU A 42 10.03 -14.61 4.15
CA LEU A 42 10.62 -14.65 5.50
C LEU A 42 10.14 -13.52 6.43
N GLY A 43 9.47 -12.49 5.88
CA GLY A 43 8.93 -11.38 6.68
C GLY A 43 10.01 -10.46 7.27
N LEU A 44 11.22 -10.42 6.71
CA LEU A 44 12.32 -9.68 7.33
C LEU A 44 12.17 -8.17 7.12
N VAL A 45 12.14 -7.43 8.23
CA VAL A 45 12.16 -5.96 8.30
C VAL A 45 13.34 -5.52 9.15
N ARG A 46 14.15 -4.58 8.67
CA ARG A 46 15.31 -4.08 9.42
C ARG A 46 14.88 -3.40 10.72
N LYS A 47 15.55 -3.71 11.83
CA LYS A 47 15.29 -3.14 13.17
C LYS A 47 15.60 -1.65 13.28
N ASP A 48 16.57 -1.18 12.50
CA ASP A 48 17.07 0.19 12.51
C ASP A 48 16.44 1.08 11.43
N THR A 49 15.47 0.55 10.67
CA THR A 49 14.78 1.31 9.63
C THR A 49 13.41 1.73 10.15
N GLU A 50 13.30 2.98 10.57
CA GLU A 50 12.00 3.59 10.78
C GLU A 50 11.27 3.70 9.43
N PRO A 51 9.95 3.39 9.37
CA PRO A 51 9.19 3.65 8.17
C PRO A 51 9.23 5.14 7.84
N SER A 52 9.23 5.48 6.55
CA SER A 52 9.28 6.88 6.15
C SER A 52 8.03 7.62 6.67
N SER A 53 8.21 8.85 7.17
CA SER A 53 7.09 9.68 7.62
C SER A 53 6.02 9.82 6.54
N SER A 54 6.38 9.79 5.25
CA SER A 54 5.42 9.80 4.13
C SER A 54 4.51 8.57 4.08
N LEU A 55 5.06 7.38 4.36
CA LEU A 55 4.30 6.15 4.32
C LEU A 55 3.32 6.10 5.49
N ILE A 56 3.81 6.40 6.70
CA ILE A 56 2.99 6.44 7.92
C ILE A 56 1.92 7.52 7.80
N PHE A 57 2.27 8.71 7.31
CA PHE A 57 1.31 9.80 7.07
C PHE A 57 0.16 9.36 6.16
N GLY A 58 0.47 8.70 5.04
CA GLY A 58 -0.54 8.11 4.16
C GLY A 58 -1.43 7.11 4.90
N GLN A 59 -0.85 6.15 5.63
CA GLN A 59 -1.62 5.16 6.41
C GLN A 59 -2.55 5.82 7.43
N CYS A 60 -2.06 6.80 8.21
CA CYS A 60 -2.88 7.53 9.18
C CYS A 60 -4.02 8.30 8.51
N LEU A 61 -3.82 8.83 7.29
CA LEU A 61 -4.90 9.46 6.52
C LEU A 61 -5.99 8.46 6.14
N HIS A 62 -5.64 7.25 5.70
CA HIS A 62 -6.64 6.22 5.39
C HIS A 62 -7.46 5.87 6.64
N VAL A 63 -6.82 5.63 7.78
CA VAL A 63 -7.52 5.33 9.04
C VAL A 63 -8.43 6.49 9.46
N ALA A 64 -7.97 7.73 9.36
CA ALA A 64 -8.80 8.89 9.69
C ALA A 64 -10.01 9.03 8.74
N LEU A 65 -9.83 8.77 7.44
CA LEU A 65 -10.91 8.83 6.46
C LEU A 65 -11.91 7.67 6.63
N ASP A 66 -11.44 6.47 6.97
CA ASP A 66 -12.31 5.35 7.33
C ASP A 66 -13.18 5.68 8.54
N VAL A 67 -12.57 6.22 9.61
CA VAL A 67 -13.30 6.71 10.79
C VAL A 67 -14.31 7.78 10.41
N TRP A 68 -13.94 8.75 9.57
CA TRP A 68 -14.83 9.81 9.15
C TRP A 68 -16.06 9.26 8.40
N TYR A 69 -15.86 8.35 7.46
CA TYR A 69 -16.97 7.78 6.68
C TYR A 69 -17.81 6.78 7.48
N SER A 70 -17.21 6.07 8.43
CA SER A 70 -17.90 5.09 9.28
C SER A 70 -18.68 5.74 10.44
N ASP A 71 -18.24 6.90 10.94
CA ASP A 71 -18.85 7.62 12.07
C ASP A 71 -19.59 8.89 11.62
N ASN A 72 -20.45 8.76 10.59
CA ASN A 72 -21.34 9.84 10.13
C ASN A 72 -20.64 11.19 9.88
N LYS A 73 -19.45 11.16 9.28
CA LYS A 73 -18.63 12.35 8.97
C LYS A 73 -18.23 13.16 10.21
N ASN A 74 -17.89 12.48 11.32
CA ASN A 74 -17.37 13.09 12.54
C ASN A 74 -15.90 13.55 12.40
N ASP A 75 -15.73 14.82 12.05
CA ASP A 75 -14.41 15.45 11.89
C ASP A 75 -13.50 15.30 13.11
N ALA A 76 -14.04 15.55 14.31
CA ALA A 76 -13.24 15.60 15.53
C ALA A 76 -12.65 14.23 15.88
N LEU A 77 -13.42 13.16 15.67
CA LEU A 77 -12.95 11.79 15.90
C LEU A 77 -11.88 11.40 14.86
N ALA A 78 -12.09 11.70 13.58
CA ALA A 78 -11.15 11.42 12.52
C ALA A 78 -9.80 12.14 12.71
N VAL A 79 -9.82 13.44 13.04
CA VAL A 79 -8.62 14.22 13.34
C VAL A 79 -7.90 13.68 14.56
N ARG A 80 -8.63 13.34 15.64
CA ARG A 80 -8.02 12.76 16.84
C ARG A 80 -7.28 11.47 16.53
N LYS A 81 -7.92 10.55 15.79
CA LYS A 81 -7.30 9.28 15.41
C LYS A 81 -6.05 9.49 14.54
N PHE A 82 -6.05 10.48 13.64
CA PHE A 82 -4.85 10.86 12.89
C PHE A 82 -3.70 11.31 13.83
N ILE A 83 -3.99 12.22 14.76
CA ILE A 83 -2.99 12.75 15.71
C ILE A 83 -2.41 11.61 16.57
N GLU A 84 -3.28 10.75 17.11
CA GLU A 84 -2.90 9.63 17.97
C GLU A 84 -1.92 8.70 17.27
N LEU A 85 -2.13 8.42 15.98
CA LEU A 85 -1.30 7.52 15.19
C LEU A 85 -0.03 8.18 14.62
N PHE A 86 -0.04 9.48 14.32
CA PHE A 86 1.04 10.12 13.55
C PHE A 86 2.02 10.96 14.37
N LYS A 87 1.63 11.46 15.56
CA LYS A 87 2.43 12.46 16.33
C LYS A 87 3.88 12.05 16.60
N ASP A 88 4.16 10.75 16.75
CA ASP A 88 5.49 10.22 17.06
C ASP A 88 6.33 9.93 15.79
N HIS A 89 5.76 10.20 14.60
CA HIS A 89 6.34 9.91 13.28
C HIS A 89 6.55 11.16 12.41
N GLU A 90 6.41 12.36 13.01
CA GLU A 90 6.59 13.62 12.29
C GLU A 90 7.95 13.73 11.61
N GLU A 91 7.94 14.27 10.39
CA GLU A 91 9.16 14.62 9.69
C GLU A 91 9.90 15.71 10.47
N LYS A 92 11.10 15.42 10.95
CA LYS A 92 11.95 16.43 11.60
C LYS A 92 12.49 17.40 10.54
N PRO A 93 12.50 18.72 10.80
CA PRO A 93 13.18 19.68 9.94
C PRO A 93 14.64 19.29 9.72
N LYS A 94 15.14 19.49 8.50
CA LYS A 94 16.55 19.19 8.14
C LYS A 94 17.29 20.46 7.82
N ILE A 95 18.51 20.62 8.32
CA ILE A 95 19.40 21.71 7.91
C ILE A 95 19.98 21.38 6.53
N ASN A 96 19.74 22.26 5.56
CA ASN A 96 20.36 22.14 4.25
C ASN A 96 21.87 22.39 4.39
N LYS A 97 22.69 21.36 4.16
CA LYS A 97 24.15 21.42 4.30
C LYS A 97 24.83 22.50 3.46
N LYS A 98 24.23 22.91 2.33
CA LYS A 98 24.79 23.92 1.42
C LYS A 98 24.43 25.35 1.84
N SER A 99 23.19 25.57 2.29
CA SER A 99 22.70 26.92 2.60
C SER A 99 22.66 27.25 4.09
N GLY A 100 22.83 26.26 4.96
CA GLY A 100 22.66 26.40 6.42
C GLY A 100 21.21 26.65 6.86
N LYS A 101 20.26 26.74 5.91
CA LYS A 101 18.85 27.02 6.21
C LYS A 101 18.11 25.74 6.57
N GLU A 102 17.24 25.84 7.57
CA GLU A 102 16.32 24.79 7.93
C GLU A 102 15.28 24.58 6.82
N THR A 103 15.04 23.32 6.47
CA THR A 103 14.00 22.93 5.52
C THR A 103 12.71 22.65 6.27
N THR A 104 11.62 23.24 5.81
CA THR A 104 10.29 23.02 6.38
C THR A 104 9.91 21.55 6.26
N ALA A 105 9.53 20.92 7.37
CA ALA A 105 8.95 19.59 7.37
C ALA A 105 7.64 19.57 6.57
N THR A 106 7.42 18.51 5.80
CA THR A 106 6.20 18.33 4.99
C THR A 106 5.16 17.54 5.75
N TYR A 107 5.59 16.44 6.37
CA TYR A 107 4.71 15.49 7.03
C TYR A 107 4.68 15.77 8.53
N THR A 108 3.82 16.70 8.94
CA THR A 108 3.61 17.10 10.34
C THR A 108 2.17 16.83 10.75
N THR A 109 1.90 16.72 12.05
CA THR A 109 0.53 16.56 12.55
C THR A 109 -0.34 17.75 12.16
N ILE A 110 0.20 18.96 12.26
CA ILE A 110 -0.47 20.21 11.87
C ILE A 110 -0.89 20.15 10.40
N TYR A 111 0.02 19.75 9.52
CA TYR A 111 -0.27 19.66 8.09
C TYR A 111 -1.34 18.61 7.80
N GLY A 112 -1.25 17.42 8.42
CA GLY A 112 -2.26 16.37 8.27
C GLY A 112 -3.65 16.78 8.75
N CYS A 113 -3.74 17.47 9.90
CA CYS A 113 -5.01 18.00 10.39
C CYS A 113 -5.61 19.05 9.43
N SER A 114 -4.78 19.94 8.90
CA SER A 114 -5.20 20.93 7.90
C SER A 114 -5.70 20.26 6.63
N LEU A 115 -4.97 19.27 6.11
CA LEU A 115 -5.32 18.51 4.91
C LEU A 115 -6.64 17.73 5.09
N LEU A 116 -6.85 17.09 6.24
CA LEU A 116 -8.11 16.42 6.58
C LEU A 116 -9.27 17.42 6.66
N THR A 117 -9.07 18.56 7.33
CA THR A 117 -10.08 19.63 7.43
C THR A 117 -10.47 20.15 6.05
N ALA A 118 -9.50 20.38 5.16
CA ALA A 118 -9.73 20.77 3.78
C ALA A 118 -10.55 19.69 3.02
N TYR A 119 -10.21 18.42 3.20
CA TYR A 119 -10.94 17.30 2.60
C TYR A 119 -12.38 17.23 3.10
N PHE A 120 -12.61 17.34 4.41
CA PHE A 120 -13.94 17.30 5.01
C PHE A 120 -14.79 18.45 4.49
N ASN A 121 -14.28 19.68 4.49
CA ASN A 121 -15.01 20.84 3.99
C ASN A 121 -15.40 20.69 2.52
N LYS A 122 -14.49 20.16 1.68
CA LYS A 122 -14.73 19.95 0.26
C LYS A 122 -15.80 18.89 -0.02
N TYR A 123 -15.82 17.81 0.76
CA TYR A 123 -16.64 16.62 0.47
C TYR A 123 -17.73 16.30 1.52
N ARG A 124 -17.97 17.17 2.50
CA ARG A 124 -19.02 16.99 3.52
C ARG A 124 -20.39 16.77 2.89
N ASN A 125 -20.69 17.52 1.83
CA ASN A 125 -21.96 17.47 1.13
C ASN A 125 -22.01 16.40 0.03
N ASP A 126 -20.99 15.55 -0.09
CA ASP A 126 -21.05 14.38 -0.97
C ASP A 126 -22.13 13.41 -0.49
N THR A 127 -23.17 13.24 -1.30
CA THR A 127 -24.34 12.40 -1.02
C THR A 127 -24.20 10.98 -1.57
N ARG A 128 -23.09 10.64 -2.23
CA ARG A 128 -22.84 9.28 -2.73
C ARG A 128 -22.78 8.32 -1.55
N ALA A 129 -23.72 7.37 -1.52
CA ALA A 129 -23.80 6.44 -0.41
C ALA A 129 -22.64 5.44 -0.45
N ILE A 130 -22.12 5.15 0.74
CA ILE A 130 -20.97 4.25 0.94
C ILE A 130 -21.52 2.89 1.31
N VAL A 131 -21.10 1.87 0.57
CA VAL A 131 -21.43 0.48 0.85
C VAL A 131 -20.54 -0.03 1.97
N LYS A 132 -19.23 0.18 1.83
CA LYS A 132 -18.22 -0.32 2.77
C LYS A 132 -16.90 0.42 2.56
N THR A 133 -16.13 0.56 3.63
CA THR A 133 -14.75 1.06 3.64
C THR A 133 -13.77 -0.07 3.97
N GLU A 134 -12.51 0.11 3.60
CA GLU A 134 -11.38 -0.76 3.94
C GLU A 134 -11.65 -2.26 3.67
N ILE A 135 -12.12 -2.54 2.45
CA ILE A 135 -12.56 -3.86 2.02
C ILE A 135 -11.33 -4.71 1.72
N ALA A 136 -10.95 -5.56 2.67
CA ALA A 136 -10.00 -6.64 2.42
C ALA A 136 -10.69 -7.77 1.64
N VAL A 137 -10.12 -8.15 0.50
CA VAL A 137 -10.69 -9.17 -0.39
C VAL A 137 -9.56 -9.93 -1.10
N ALA A 138 -9.80 -11.22 -1.32
CA ALA A 138 -8.94 -12.07 -2.13
C ALA A 138 -9.81 -12.95 -3.03
N GLU A 139 -9.38 -13.13 -4.27
CA GLU A 139 -10.09 -13.85 -5.31
C GLU A 139 -9.12 -14.69 -6.14
N GLU A 140 -9.63 -15.77 -6.71
CA GLU A 140 -8.85 -16.67 -7.54
C GLU A 140 -8.66 -16.09 -8.96
N LEU A 141 -7.41 -15.91 -9.40
CA LEU A 141 -7.05 -15.50 -10.76
C LEU A 141 -7.07 -16.67 -11.75
N GLU A 142 -6.58 -17.82 -11.29
CA GLU A 142 -6.50 -19.12 -11.95
C GLU A 142 -6.50 -20.22 -10.86
N PRO A 143 -6.87 -21.48 -11.18
CA PRO A 143 -6.88 -22.56 -10.20
C PRO A 143 -5.63 -22.61 -9.32
N GLY A 144 -5.78 -22.37 -8.03
CA GLY A 144 -4.71 -22.35 -7.02
C GLY A 144 -3.87 -21.08 -6.95
N ILE A 145 -4.19 -20.03 -7.72
CA ILE A 145 -3.50 -18.74 -7.72
C ILE A 145 -4.46 -17.64 -7.25
N TYR A 146 -4.19 -17.06 -6.09
CA TYR A 146 -5.05 -16.05 -5.48
C TYR A 146 -4.41 -14.66 -5.52
N TYR A 147 -5.20 -13.66 -5.87
CA TYR A 147 -4.83 -12.26 -5.78
C TYR A 147 -5.68 -11.57 -4.73
N GLY A 148 -5.12 -10.61 -4.01
CA GLY A 148 -5.87 -9.86 -3.02
C GLY A 148 -5.33 -8.46 -2.78
N GLY A 149 -6.09 -7.72 -1.99
CA GLY A 149 -5.76 -6.36 -1.60
C GLY A 149 -6.81 -5.78 -0.68
N ARG A 150 -6.59 -4.52 -0.31
CA ARG A 150 -7.49 -3.71 0.49
C ARG A 150 -7.92 -2.50 -0.31
N ILE A 151 -9.23 -2.31 -0.42
CA ILE A 151 -9.85 -1.27 -1.23
C ILE A 151 -10.49 -0.27 -0.28
N ASP A 152 -10.03 0.98 -0.33
CA ASP A 152 -10.34 1.96 0.72
C ASP A 152 -11.83 2.26 0.84
N LYS A 153 -12.57 2.34 -0.27
CA LYS A 153 -14.00 2.67 -0.26
C LYS A 153 -14.76 2.12 -1.47
N LEU A 154 -15.98 1.65 -1.25
CA LEU A 154 -16.93 1.24 -2.29
C LEU A 154 -18.24 2.03 -2.15
N LEU A 155 -18.73 2.58 -3.27
CA LEU A 155 -19.97 3.37 -3.34
C LEU A 155 -21.15 2.52 -3.85
N THR A 156 -22.39 2.96 -3.57
CA THR A 156 -23.63 2.30 -4.01
C THR A 156 -23.86 2.41 -5.51
N GLU A 157 -23.59 3.58 -6.08
CA GLU A 157 -23.33 3.73 -7.51
C GLU A 157 -21.96 3.10 -7.75
N PRO A 158 -21.91 1.86 -8.29
CA PRO A 158 -20.76 1.00 -8.11
C PRO A 158 -19.52 1.67 -8.68
N ARG A 159 -18.67 2.12 -7.77
CA ARG A 159 -17.38 2.76 -8.00
C ARG A 159 -16.50 2.44 -6.81
N PHE A 160 -15.32 1.92 -7.08
CA PHE A 160 -14.32 1.78 -6.03
C PHE A 160 -13.47 3.05 -5.98
N VAL A 161 -13.11 3.46 -4.79
CA VAL A 161 -12.35 4.67 -4.52
C VAL A 161 -11.10 4.30 -3.74
N ASP A 162 -9.99 4.89 -4.14
CA ASP A 162 -8.70 4.78 -3.46
C ASP A 162 -8.18 6.19 -3.10
N TYR A 163 -7.59 6.34 -1.92
CA TYR A 163 -6.97 7.56 -1.45
C TYR A 163 -5.49 7.57 -1.82
N LYS A 164 -5.02 8.69 -2.37
CA LYS A 164 -3.59 8.88 -2.63
C LYS A 164 -3.10 10.22 -2.10
N SER A 165 -2.31 10.16 -1.03
CA SER A 165 -1.49 11.28 -0.59
C SER A 165 -0.21 11.37 -1.42
N THR A 166 0.01 12.47 -2.14
CA THR A 166 1.20 12.62 -3.01
C THR A 166 1.73 14.04 -3.04
N LYS A 167 3.05 14.18 -3.09
CA LYS A 167 3.75 15.46 -3.33
C LYS A 167 3.58 15.96 -4.77
N TYR A 168 3.27 15.06 -5.70
CA TYR A 168 3.22 15.33 -7.14
C TYR A 168 1.88 14.85 -7.72
N PRO A 169 0.77 15.52 -7.41
CA PRO A 169 -0.56 15.12 -7.88
C PRO A 169 -0.64 15.03 -9.41
N ASN A 170 0.02 15.96 -10.12
CA ASN A 170 0.06 15.99 -11.58
C ASN A 170 0.86 14.84 -12.22
N ASN A 171 1.67 14.12 -11.45
CA ASN A 171 2.46 12.98 -11.93
C ASN A 171 1.80 11.64 -11.62
N LEU A 172 0.60 11.64 -11.03
CA LEU A 172 -0.10 10.42 -10.70
C LEU A 172 -0.60 9.73 -11.98
N ARG A 173 0.06 8.62 -12.34
CA ARG A 173 -0.35 7.79 -13.47
C ARG A 173 -1.45 6.83 -13.05
N LEU A 174 -2.68 7.13 -13.48
CA LEU A 174 -3.84 6.24 -13.26
C LEU A 174 -3.91 5.10 -14.28
N ASN A 175 -3.42 5.32 -15.50
CA ASN A 175 -3.48 4.34 -16.58
C ASN A 175 -2.17 4.27 -17.39
N PRO A 176 -1.58 3.06 -17.59
CA PRO A 176 -1.82 1.83 -16.83
C PRO A 176 -1.31 1.94 -15.39
N ASN A 177 -2.08 1.40 -14.44
CA ASN A 177 -1.67 1.21 -13.06
C ASN A 177 -2.07 -0.20 -12.59
N PRO A 178 -1.11 -1.12 -12.41
CA PRO A 178 -1.42 -2.51 -12.07
C PRO A 178 -2.09 -2.71 -10.70
N GLN A 179 -1.90 -1.80 -9.73
CA GLN A 179 -2.61 -1.86 -8.45
C GLN A 179 -4.10 -1.61 -8.67
N PHE A 180 -4.45 -0.56 -9.41
CA PHE A 180 -5.85 -0.23 -9.70
C PHE A 180 -6.52 -1.26 -10.64
N LEU A 181 -5.76 -1.86 -11.56
CA LEU A 181 -6.25 -3.00 -12.36
C LEU A 181 -6.60 -4.20 -11.45
N GLY A 182 -5.78 -4.47 -10.45
CA GLY A 182 -6.05 -5.49 -9.44
C GLY A 182 -7.29 -5.21 -8.60
N TYR A 183 -7.47 -3.97 -8.14
CA TYR A 183 -8.68 -3.58 -7.40
C TYR A 183 -9.94 -3.69 -8.26
N LYS A 184 -9.86 -3.29 -9.53
CA LYS A 184 -10.96 -3.47 -10.47
C LYS A 184 -11.29 -4.96 -10.67
N PHE A 185 -10.29 -5.83 -10.81
CA PHE A 185 -10.50 -7.28 -10.87
C PHE A 185 -11.25 -7.79 -9.62
N LEU A 186 -10.78 -7.44 -8.43
CA LEU A 186 -11.36 -7.86 -7.16
C LEU A 186 -12.82 -7.40 -7.01
N ILE A 187 -13.11 -6.12 -7.30
CA ILE A 187 -14.48 -5.59 -7.20
C ILE A 187 -15.40 -6.17 -8.25
N ASN A 188 -14.91 -6.40 -9.48
CA ASN A 188 -15.72 -7.03 -10.51
C ASN A 188 -16.10 -8.46 -10.11
N LYS A 189 -15.20 -9.20 -9.45
CA LYS A 189 -15.49 -10.53 -8.89
C LYS A 189 -16.49 -10.46 -7.75
N LEU A 190 -16.26 -9.55 -6.79
CA LEU A 190 -17.12 -9.39 -5.62
C LEU A 190 -18.55 -8.98 -5.98
N THR A 191 -18.72 -8.11 -6.98
CA THR A 191 -20.01 -7.50 -7.33
C THR A 191 -20.70 -8.13 -8.54
N GLY A 192 -19.97 -8.91 -9.34
CA GLY A 192 -20.44 -9.43 -10.64
C GLY A 192 -20.67 -8.34 -11.70
N LYS A 193 -20.20 -7.11 -11.48
CA LYS A 193 -20.42 -5.95 -12.37
C LYS A 193 -19.10 -5.39 -12.86
N ASN A 194 -19.13 -4.64 -13.97
CA ASN A 194 -17.97 -3.85 -14.41
C ASN A 194 -17.95 -2.51 -13.66
N VAL A 195 -17.13 -2.40 -12.62
CA VAL A 195 -17.11 -1.24 -11.72
C VAL A 195 -15.95 -0.30 -12.08
N PRO A 196 -16.18 0.97 -12.44
CA PRO A 196 -15.12 1.95 -12.65
C PRO A 196 -14.44 2.35 -11.33
N GLY A 197 -13.27 2.95 -11.45
CA GLY A 197 -12.49 3.44 -10.31
C GLY A 197 -12.54 4.97 -10.19
N GLU A 198 -12.10 5.47 -9.04
CA GLU A 198 -11.81 6.87 -8.78
C GLU A 198 -10.68 6.97 -7.77
N VAL A 199 -9.79 7.94 -7.94
CA VAL A 199 -8.79 8.27 -6.91
C VAL A 199 -9.14 9.60 -6.29
N ASP A 200 -9.26 9.62 -4.98
CA ASP A 200 -9.28 10.83 -4.18
C ASP A 200 -7.82 11.26 -3.96
N ILE A 201 -7.39 12.34 -4.62
CA ILE A 201 -6.02 12.85 -4.53
C ILE A 201 -5.92 13.85 -3.38
N LEU A 202 -5.07 13.54 -2.41
CA LEU A 202 -4.74 14.41 -1.27
C LEU A 202 -3.34 15.01 -1.49
N PRO A 203 -3.23 16.26 -1.98
CA PRO A 203 -1.94 16.85 -2.29
C PRO A 203 -1.16 17.12 -1.00
N VAL A 204 0.11 16.69 -0.97
CA VAL A 204 1.06 16.97 0.12
C VAL A 204 2.07 18.00 -0.38
N THR A 205 1.65 19.26 -0.53
CA THR A 205 2.46 20.36 -1.06
C THR A 205 2.76 21.40 0.02
N LYS A 206 3.93 22.04 -0.06
CA LYS A 206 4.42 23.00 0.97
C LYS A 206 3.93 24.44 0.77
N SER A 207 3.47 24.78 -0.43
CA SER A 207 3.39 26.18 -0.89
C SER A 207 2.03 26.58 -1.44
N LYS A 208 1.06 25.66 -1.44
CA LYS A 208 -0.28 25.90 -1.97
C LYS A 208 -1.30 25.47 -0.94
N ASP A 209 -2.47 26.08 -1.01
CA ASP A 209 -3.63 25.57 -0.29
C ASP A 209 -3.91 24.15 -0.79
N PRO A 210 -3.96 23.12 0.09
CA PRO A 210 -4.31 21.77 -0.33
C PRO A 210 -5.65 21.69 -1.07
N THR A 211 -6.57 22.65 -0.91
CA THR A 211 -7.86 22.66 -1.63
C THR A 211 -7.73 22.80 -3.14
N ASP A 212 -6.67 23.47 -3.61
CA ASP A 212 -6.48 23.83 -5.02
C ASP A 212 -6.18 22.59 -5.88
N ASP A 213 -5.32 21.72 -5.37
CA ASP A 213 -4.86 20.52 -6.08
C ASP A 213 -5.61 19.24 -5.63
N MET A 214 -6.45 19.32 -4.59
CA MET A 214 -7.28 18.19 -4.15
C MET A 214 -8.38 17.95 -5.16
N ASN A 215 -8.51 16.73 -5.67
CA ASN A 215 -9.55 16.40 -6.63
C ASN A 215 -9.93 14.92 -6.55
N ARG A 216 -11.01 14.58 -7.25
CA ARG A 216 -11.38 13.20 -7.54
C ARG A 216 -11.12 12.94 -9.00
N SER A 217 -10.33 11.94 -9.29
CA SER A 217 -9.97 11.60 -10.66
C SER A 217 -10.61 10.25 -11.02
N PRO A 218 -11.72 10.24 -11.78
CA PRO A 218 -12.32 9.00 -12.23
C PRO A 218 -11.41 8.33 -13.25
N PHE A 219 -11.38 7.00 -13.23
CA PHE A 219 -10.67 6.21 -14.22
C PHE A 219 -11.40 4.91 -14.51
N ASP A 220 -11.08 4.30 -15.64
CA ASP A 220 -11.59 2.97 -15.97
C ASP A 220 -10.57 2.20 -16.79
N PHE A 221 -10.73 0.88 -16.83
CA PHE A 221 -9.91 -0.03 -17.62
C PHE A 221 -10.79 -0.89 -18.51
N THR A 222 -10.32 -1.12 -19.74
CA THR A 222 -11.00 -2.01 -20.67
C THR A 222 -10.83 -3.48 -20.25
N LEU A 223 -11.71 -4.35 -20.73
CA LEU A 223 -11.57 -5.80 -20.54
C LEU A 223 -10.24 -6.33 -21.10
N TYR A 224 -9.76 -5.74 -22.19
CA TYR A 224 -8.45 -6.05 -22.76
C TYR A 224 -7.30 -5.73 -21.79
N GLN A 225 -7.34 -4.56 -21.13
CA GLN A 225 -6.32 -4.19 -20.15
C GLN A 225 -6.36 -5.10 -18.92
N LEU A 226 -7.55 -5.44 -18.43
CA LEU A 226 -7.73 -6.39 -17.32
C LEU A 226 -7.18 -7.77 -17.68
N GLU A 227 -7.46 -8.29 -18.87
CA GLU A 227 -6.99 -9.60 -19.28
C GLU A 227 -5.47 -9.63 -19.48
N ASN A 228 -4.87 -8.58 -20.04
CA ASN A 228 -3.42 -8.45 -20.14
C ASN A 228 -2.76 -8.37 -18.77
N TRP A 229 -3.33 -7.59 -17.85
CA TRP A 229 -2.88 -7.52 -16.47
C TRP A 229 -2.97 -8.89 -15.78
N ARG A 230 -4.07 -9.61 -15.96
CA ARG A 230 -4.28 -10.96 -15.39
C ARG A 230 -3.20 -11.91 -15.88
N LYS A 231 -2.97 -11.98 -17.20
CA LYS A 231 -1.93 -12.84 -17.82
C LYS A 231 -0.53 -12.51 -17.30
N SER A 232 -0.17 -11.22 -17.25
CA SER A 232 1.13 -10.78 -16.73
C SER A 232 1.29 -11.11 -15.25
N THR A 233 0.25 -10.86 -14.45
CA THR A 233 0.23 -11.16 -13.01
C THR A 233 0.42 -12.66 -12.75
N VAL A 234 -0.36 -13.50 -13.44
CA VAL A 234 -0.25 -14.97 -13.36
C VAL A 234 1.15 -15.44 -13.77
N TYR A 235 1.71 -14.89 -14.85
CA TYR A 235 3.07 -15.23 -15.30
C TYR A 235 4.10 -14.98 -14.19
N HIS A 236 4.05 -13.80 -13.55
CA HIS A 236 4.97 -13.47 -12.46
C HIS A 236 4.74 -14.34 -11.21
N ILE A 237 3.49 -14.64 -10.87
CA ILE A 237 3.18 -15.54 -9.75
C ILE A 237 3.71 -16.96 -10.01
N LYS A 238 3.57 -17.48 -11.24
CA LYS A 238 4.14 -18.78 -11.60
C LYS A 238 5.67 -18.79 -11.44
N HIS A 239 6.34 -17.69 -11.76
CA HIS A 239 7.79 -17.56 -11.53
C HIS A 239 8.14 -17.51 -10.03
N ILE A 240 7.36 -16.81 -9.21
CA ILE A 240 7.51 -16.84 -7.75
C ILE A 240 7.35 -18.27 -7.23
N THR A 241 6.30 -18.98 -7.65
CA THR A 241 6.05 -20.37 -7.27
C THR A 241 7.20 -21.29 -7.67
N LYS A 242 7.75 -21.11 -8.87
CA LYS A 242 8.94 -21.85 -9.32
C LYS A 242 10.14 -21.61 -8.41
N CYS A 243 10.45 -20.36 -8.08
CA CYS A 243 11.54 -20.02 -7.16
C CYS A 243 11.35 -20.69 -5.79
N ARG A 244 10.11 -20.72 -5.29
CA ARG A 244 9.75 -21.40 -4.03
C ARG A 244 9.95 -22.92 -4.12
N GLN A 245 9.52 -23.55 -5.21
CA GLN A 245 9.66 -25.00 -5.42
C GLN A 245 11.12 -25.43 -5.56
N GLU A 246 11.94 -24.61 -6.24
CA GLU A 246 13.36 -24.86 -6.45
C GLU A 246 14.21 -24.41 -5.25
N ASN A 247 13.60 -23.74 -4.26
CA ASN A 247 14.28 -23.05 -3.15
C ASN A 247 15.45 -22.17 -3.64
N TYR A 248 15.23 -21.47 -4.75
CA TYR A 248 16.25 -20.64 -5.40
C TYR A 248 15.65 -19.30 -5.80
N TRP A 249 16.22 -18.22 -5.25
CA TRP A 249 15.76 -16.86 -5.44
C TRP A 249 16.88 -16.03 -6.07
N PRO A 250 16.85 -15.80 -7.39
CA PRO A 250 17.97 -15.14 -8.05
C PRO A 250 18.13 -13.69 -7.56
N GLN A 251 19.37 -13.30 -7.29
CA GLN A 251 19.73 -11.93 -6.98
C GLN A 251 19.76 -11.09 -8.26
N THR A 252 19.24 -9.86 -8.17
CA THR A 252 19.49 -8.82 -9.17
C THR A 252 20.60 -7.89 -8.69
N TRP A 253 21.30 -7.24 -9.61
CA TRP A 253 22.44 -6.36 -9.30
C TRP A 253 22.07 -4.88 -9.17
N ASN A 254 20.78 -4.54 -9.27
CA ASN A 254 20.29 -3.17 -9.11
C ASN A 254 19.88 -2.89 -7.65
N CYS A 255 20.86 -2.82 -6.74
CA CYS A 255 20.65 -2.71 -5.29
C CYS A 255 20.47 -1.27 -4.76
N ASP A 256 20.51 -0.27 -5.63
CA ASP A 256 20.31 1.15 -5.28
C ASP A 256 19.26 1.82 -6.18
N PRO A 257 18.00 1.32 -6.20
CA PRO A 257 16.95 2.03 -6.91
C PRO A 257 16.68 3.36 -6.18
N TYR A 258 16.83 4.47 -6.90
CA TYR A 258 16.48 5.82 -6.44
C TYR A 258 17.32 6.37 -5.27
N PHE A 259 18.62 6.05 -5.20
CA PHE A 259 19.55 6.56 -4.19
C PHE A 259 19.21 6.12 -2.76
N SER A 260 18.56 4.96 -2.63
CA SER A 260 18.31 4.27 -1.38
C SER A 260 18.88 2.87 -1.46
N GLU A 261 19.81 2.55 -0.55
CA GLU A 261 20.40 1.22 -0.45
C GLU A 261 19.32 0.19 -0.10
N CYS A 262 19.28 -0.92 -0.85
CA CYS A 262 18.42 -2.04 -0.54
C CYS A 262 18.67 -2.53 0.89
N PRO A 263 17.63 -2.68 1.74
CA PRO A 263 17.82 -3.03 3.15
C PRO A 263 18.48 -4.40 3.33
N TYR A 264 18.47 -5.27 2.32
CA TYR A 264 19.00 -6.62 2.38
C TYR A 264 20.42 -6.76 1.85
N VAL A 265 21.09 -5.67 1.45
CA VAL A 265 22.51 -5.71 1.03
C VAL A 265 23.40 -6.45 2.03
N PRO A 266 23.31 -6.22 3.36
CA PRO A 266 24.13 -6.95 4.33
C PRO A 266 23.98 -8.47 4.26
N LEU A 267 22.77 -8.97 3.93
CA LEU A 267 22.52 -10.41 3.76
C LEU A 267 23.12 -10.93 2.44
N CYS A 268 22.97 -10.16 1.35
CA CYS A 268 23.46 -10.54 0.02
C CYS A 268 25.00 -10.51 -0.09
N THR A 269 25.68 -9.74 0.74
CA THR A 269 27.15 -9.60 0.71
C THR A 269 27.90 -10.61 1.60
N LEU A 270 27.17 -11.50 2.29
CA LEU A 270 27.79 -12.53 3.12
C LEU A 270 28.60 -13.52 2.26
N THR A 271 29.82 -13.80 2.69
CA THR A 271 30.70 -14.79 2.05
C THR A 271 30.57 -16.19 2.64
N GLN A 272 29.95 -16.31 3.82
CA GLN A 272 29.78 -17.56 4.56
C GLN A 272 28.31 -17.75 4.96
N GLU A 273 27.71 -18.87 4.55
CA GLU A 273 26.31 -19.22 4.87
C GLU A 273 26.06 -19.31 6.39
N ALA A 274 27.06 -19.77 7.15
CA ALA A 274 26.98 -19.88 8.61
C ALA A 274 26.69 -18.54 9.32
N SER A 275 27.01 -17.41 8.68
CA SER A 275 26.78 -16.06 9.23
C SER A 275 25.38 -15.52 8.94
N LEU A 276 24.59 -16.18 8.10
CA LEU A 276 23.28 -15.69 7.66
C LEU A 276 22.29 -15.57 8.82
N MET A 277 22.11 -16.66 9.58
CA MET A 277 21.15 -16.69 10.69
C MET A 277 21.50 -15.71 11.83
N PRO A 278 22.75 -15.62 12.32
CA PRO A 278 23.14 -14.60 13.29
C PRO A 278 22.91 -13.17 12.80
N LEU A 279 23.17 -12.89 11.52
CA LEU A 279 22.96 -11.56 10.95
C LEU A 279 21.46 -11.23 10.84
N MET A 280 20.65 -12.18 10.37
CA MET A 280 19.19 -12.03 10.33
C MET A 280 18.61 -11.73 11.71
N GLN A 281 18.99 -12.50 12.74
CA GLN A 281 18.52 -12.32 14.11
C GLN A 281 18.97 -11.01 14.73
N SER A 282 20.19 -10.55 14.43
CA SER A 282 20.71 -9.30 14.99
C SER A 282 20.07 -8.07 14.34
N MET A 283 19.92 -8.06 13.01
CA MET A 283 19.52 -6.86 12.25
C MET A 283 18.03 -6.77 11.89
N TYR A 284 17.27 -7.88 11.93
CA TYR A 284 15.90 -7.91 11.39
C TYR A 284 14.89 -8.44 12.41
N ASN A 285 13.66 -7.94 12.31
CA ASN A 285 12.45 -8.49 12.92
C ASN A 285 11.65 -9.25 11.86
N VAL A 286 10.80 -10.18 12.31
CA VAL A 286 9.84 -10.87 11.43
C VAL A 286 8.49 -10.17 11.53
N GLN A 287 8.06 -9.57 10.43
CA GLN A 287 6.76 -8.92 10.24
C GLN A 287 6.25 -9.23 8.84
N HIS A 288 5.21 -10.06 8.75
CA HIS A 288 4.57 -10.37 7.48
C HIS A 288 3.57 -9.29 7.09
N TRP A 289 3.54 -8.97 5.80
CA TRP A 289 2.48 -8.16 5.23
C TRP A 289 1.16 -8.92 5.24
N ASP A 290 0.13 -8.26 5.75
CA ASP A 290 -1.21 -8.80 5.81
C ASP A 290 -2.25 -7.71 5.57
N PHE A 291 -2.76 -7.65 4.35
CA PHE A 291 -3.84 -6.73 4.01
C PHE A 291 -5.21 -7.20 4.55
N MET A 292 -5.33 -8.42 5.10
CA MET A 292 -6.55 -8.92 5.74
C MET A 292 -6.65 -8.51 7.21
N SER A 293 -5.52 -8.21 7.87
CA SER A 293 -5.50 -7.67 9.22
C SER A 293 -6.18 -6.30 9.29
N PRO A 294 -6.94 -5.97 10.35
CA PRO A 294 -7.46 -4.63 10.58
C PRO A 294 -6.34 -3.58 10.50
N MET A 295 -6.68 -2.36 10.06
CA MET A 295 -5.77 -1.23 10.25
C MET A 295 -5.95 -0.71 11.67
N ASP A 296 -4.94 -0.93 12.52
CA ASP A 296 -4.93 -0.49 13.92
C ASP A 296 -4.21 0.85 14.10
#